data_AF-A0A3A8ECA8-F1
#
_entry.id   AF-A0A3A8ECA8-F1
#
_cell.length_a   1.000
_cell.length_b   1.000
_cell.length_c   1.000
_cell.angle_alpha   90.00
_cell.angle_beta   90.00
_cell.angle_gamma   90.00
#
_symmetry.space_group_name_H-M   'P 1'
#
loop_
_entity.id
_entity.type
_entity.pdbx_description
1 polymer ?
#
loop_
_entity_poly.entity_id
_entity_poly.type
_entity_poly.pdbx_seq_one_letter_code
_entity_poly.pdbx_strand_id
1 'polypeptide(L)'
;MNNFLLLHELPEEQLKKLSQDDTQKIHQAEQLYWNNKPYTKFFTAFNGAKTKKGGLIRASTDTYKVKGISLALVGDEAIYADGSTAKIISGAGSAITVYNRSAALIGSPLENGDEIIDSPMTSHVLHLYHNAMIPEEFMTSVYGDSNND
;
A
#
# COMPACT_ATOMS: atom_id res chain seq x y z
N MET A 1 -14.67 4.87 -31.02
CA MET A 1 -14.11 4.59 -29.68
C MET A 1 -15.29 4.39 -28.75
N ASN A 2 -15.51 3.16 -28.28
CA ASN A 2 -16.59 2.92 -27.31
C ASN A 2 -16.22 3.64 -26.01
N ASN A 3 -17.07 4.56 -25.58
CA ASN A 3 -16.91 5.30 -24.33
C ASN A 3 -17.13 4.29 -23.19
N PHE A 4 -16.04 3.70 -22.70
CA PHE A 4 -16.04 2.82 -21.55
C PHE A 4 -16.30 3.69 -20.31
N LEU A 5 -17.45 3.50 -19.66
CA LEU A 5 -17.85 4.25 -18.47
C LEU A 5 -17.76 3.30 -17.26
N LEU A 6 -16.91 3.65 -16.30
CA LEU A 6 -16.86 2.97 -15.01
C LEU A 6 -18.03 3.42 -14.13
N LEU A 7 -18.49 2.56 -13.22
CA LEU A 7 -19.61 2.84 -12.33
C LEU A 7 -19.36 4.11 -11.50
N HIS A 8 -18.11 4.32 -11.06
CA HIS A 8 -17.72 5.51 -10.29
C HIS A 8 -17.60 6.80 -11.13
N GLU A 9 -17.64 6.69 -12.46
CA GLU A 9 -17.64 7.83 -13.39
C GLU A 9 -19.06 8.26 -13.78
N LEU A 10 -20.09 7.48 -13.39
CA LEU A 10 -21.47 7.80 -13.71
C LEU A 10 -22.00 8.92 -12.80
N PRO A 11 -22.61 9.98 -13.38
CA PRO A 11 -23.35 10.97 -12.61
C PRO A 11 -24.51 10.33 -11.84
N GLU A 12 -24.86 10.92 -10.70
CA GLU A 12 -25.95 10.42 -9.83
C GLU A 12 -27.28 10.23 -10.58
N GLU A 13 -27.61 11.14 -11.51
CA GLU A 13 -28.81 11.08 -12.33
C GLU A 13 -28.84 9.89 -13.30
N GLN A 14 -27.68 9.39 -13.72
CA GLN A 14 -27.58 8.16 -14.51
C GLN A 14 -27.62 6.92 -13.63
N LEU A 15 -26.97 6.96 -12.46
CA LEU A 15 -27.01 5.87 -11.48
C LEU A 15 -28.46 5.51 -11.07
N LYS A 16 -29.30 6.51 -10.83
CA LYS A 16 -30.72 6.32 -10.49
C LYS A 16 -31.57 5.66 -11.58
N LYS A 17 -31.10 5.67 -12.84
CA LYS A 17 -31.83 5.16 -14.01
C LYS A 17 -31.28 3.82 -14.52
N LEU A 18 -30.26 3.26 -13.87
CA LEU A 18 -29.67 1.99 -14.30
C LEU A 18 -30.68 0.85 -14.19
N SER A 19 -30.88 0.14 -15.29
CA SER A 19 -31.59 -1.14 -15.27
C SER A 19 -30.69 -2.25 -14.70
N GLN A 20 -31.28 -3.40 -14.41
CA GLN A 20 -30.51 -4.58 -14.01
C GLN A 20 -29.55 -5.03 -15.13
N ASP A 21 -29.96 -4.94 -16.40
CA ASP A 21 -29.14 -5.29 -17.55
C ASP A 21 -27.97 -4.31 -17.73
N ASP A 22 -28.21 -3.00 -17.54
CA ASP A 22 -27.14 -2.00 -17.57
C ASP A 22 -26.13 -2.22 -16.44
N THR A 23 -26.62 -2.48 -15.23
CA THR A 23 -25.78 -2.80 -14.07
C THR A 23 -24.89 -4.01 -14.35
N GLN A 24 -25.45 -5.06 -14.94
CA GLN A 24 -24.69 -6.27 -15.27
C GLN A 24 -23.65 -6.00 -16.37
N LYS A 25 -23.98 -5.23 -17.41
CA LYS A 25 -23.06 -4.84 -18.47
C LYS A 25 -21.90 -4.00 -17.95
N ILE A 26 -22.19 -2.98 -17.13
CA ILE A 26 -21.17 -2.14 -16.49
C ILE A 26 -20.26 -3.02 -15.65
N HIS A 27 -20.81 -3.84 -14.76
CA HIS A 27 -20.02 -4.73 -13.90
C HIS A 27 -19.11 -5.67 -14.71
N GLN A 28 -19.62 -6.31 -15.77
CA GLN A 28 -18.80 -7.17 -16.64
C GLN A 28 -17.66 -6.39 -17.33
N ALA A 29 -17.96 -5.18 -17.81
CA ALA A 29 -16.98 -4.32 -18.46
C ALA A 29 -15.90 -3.86 -17.46
N GLU A 30 -16.29 -3.44 -16.25
CA GLU A 30 -15.37 -3.07 -15.18
C GLU A 30 -14.47 -4.24 -14.77
N GLN A 31 -15.04 -5.43 -14.58
CA GLN A 31 -14.28 -6.64 -14.27
C GLN A 31 -13.25 -6.94 -15.36
N LEU A 32 -13.65 -6.88 -16.64
CA LEU A 32 -12.74 -7.11 -17.75
C LEU A 32 -11.61 -6.07 -17.76
N TYR A 33 -11.94 -4.80 -17.55
CA TYR A 33 -10.96 -3.72 -17.48
C TYR A 33 -9.95 -3.94 -16.34
N TRP A 34 -10.42 -4.15 -15.10
CA TRP A 34 -9.54 -4.31 -13.94
C TRP A 34 -8.72 -5.61 -13.99
N ASN A 35 -9.26 -6.68 -14.57
CA ASN A 35 -8.53 -7.95 -14.75
C ASN A 35 -7.39 -7.86 -15.77
N ASN A 36 -7.48 -6.94 -16.75
CA ASN A 36 -6.48 -6.77 -17.79
C ASN A 36 -5.58 -5.55 -17.59
N LYS A 37 -5.91 -4.69 -16.63
CA LYS A 37 -5.10 -3.50 -16.33
C LYS A 37 -3.85 -3.92 -15.57
N PRO A 38 -2.64 -3.62 -16.06
CA PRO A 38 -1.42 -4.09 -15.43
C PRO A 38 -1.09 -3.25 -14.18
N TYR A 39 -0.66 -3.92 -13.12
CA TYR A 39 -0.37 -3.31 -11.82
C TYR A 39 0.69 -4.09 -11.05
N THR A 40 1.26 -3.44 -10.03
CA THR A 40 2.12 -4.05 -9.02
C THR A 40 1.38 -4.11 -7.68
N LYS A 41 1.54 -5.23 -6.96
CA LYS A 41 0.97 -5.42 -5.60
C LYS A 41 1.99 -5.04 -4.55
N PHE A 42 1.57 -4.23 -3.58
CA PHE A 42 2.33 -3.97 -2.37
C PHE A 42 1.50 -4.36 -1.15
N PHE A 43 2.00 -5.30 -0.35
CA PHE A 43 1.35 -5.74 0.87
C PHE A 43 1.74 -4.85 2.03
N THR A 44 0.78 -4.48 2.87
CA THR A 44 1.07 -3.71 4.08
C THR A 44 1.78 -4.57 5.13
N ALA A 45 2.71 -3.96 5.86
CA ALA A 45 3.39 -4.59 6.98
C ALA A 45 2.59 -4.44 8.28
N PHE A 46 2.56 -5.50 9.09
CA PHE A 46 1.92 -5.50 10.40
C PHE A 46 2.95 -5.73 11.52
N ASN A 47 2.55 -5.45 12.76
CA ASN A 47 3.35 -5.73 13.94
C ASN A 47 3.90 -7.16 13.92
N GLY A 48 5.21 -7.33 14.12
CA GLY A 48 5.92 -8.60 13.97
C GLY A 48 6.40 -8.90 12.56
N ALA A 49 6.26 -7.98 11.60
CA ALA A 49 6.91 -8.07 10.29
C ALA A 49 8.43 -8.21 10.44
N LYS A 50 9.07 -8.89 9.50
CA LYS A 50 10.49 -9.21 9.53
C LYS A 50 11.26 -8.39 8.54
N THR A 51 12.46 -7.99 8.93
CA THR A 51 13.40 -7.30 8.05
C THR A 51 14.48 -8.23 7.52
N LYS A 52 15.18 -7.81 6.46
CA LYS A 52 16.23 -8.59 5.81
C LYS A 52 17.43 -8.86 6.72
N LYS A 53 17.80 -7.93 7.61
CA LYS A 53 18.87 -8.11 8.60
C LYS A 53 18.40 -8.75 9.91
N GLY A 54 17.20 -9.35 9.92
CA GLY A 54 16.70 -10.14 11.04
C GLY A 54 16.00 -9.35 12.15
N GLY A 55 15.62 -8.10 11.89
CA GLY A 55 14.83 -7.28 12.80
C GLY A 55 13.34 -7.66 12.80
N LEU A 56 12.66 -7.35 13.91
CA LEU A 56 11.21 -7.48 14.05
C LEU A 56 10.56 -6.12 14.24
N ILE A 57 9.56 -5.81 13.41
CA ILE A 57 8.81 -4.55 13.50
C ILE A 57 7.94 -4.53 14.74
N ARG A 58 8.13 -3.50 15.56
CA ARG A 58 7.26 -3.12 16.67
C ARG A 58 6.38 -1.96 16.23
N ALA A 59 5.15 -2.25 15.84
CA ALA A 59 4.16 -1.23 15.51
C ALA A 59 3.56 -0.62 16.77
N SER A 60 3.18 0.66 16.71
CA SER A 60 2.55 1.33 17.85
C SER A 60 1.18 0.72 18.18
N THR A 61 0.86 0.61 19.47
CA THR A 61 -0.35 -0.09 19.95
C THR A 61 -1.65 0.68 19.74
N ASP A 62 -1.55 1.97 19.47
CA ASP A 62 -2.63 2.93 19.20
C ASP A 62 -2.95 3.06 17.70
N THR A 63 -2.36 2.22 16.85
CA THR A 63 -2.60 2.20 15.40
C THR A 63 -3.83 1.39 15.00
N TYR A 64 -4.23 1.51 13.73
CA TYR A 64 -5.26 0.66 13.11
C TYR A 64 -4.91 -0.83 13.24
N LYS A 65 -5.89 -1.67 13.60
CA LYS A 65 -5.69 -3.11 13.81
C LYS A 65 -6.57 -3.94 12.92
N VAL A 66 -6.00 -5.04 12.43
CA VAL A 66 -6.75 -6.08 11.72
C VAL A 66 -6.56 -7.39 12.49
N LYS A 67 -7.66 -8.04 12.88
CA LYS A 67 -7.63 -9.27 13.69
C LYS A 67 -6.76 -9.14 14.95
N GLY A 68 -6.74 -7.95 15.57
CA GLY A 68 -5.96 -7.65 16.76
C GLY A 68 -4.49 -7.30 16.53
N ILE A 69 -4.00 -7.33 15.28
CA ILE A 69 -2.61 -7.01 14.93
C ILE A 69 -2.53 -5.59 14.38
N SER A 70 -1.69 -4.76 14.99
CA SER A 70 -1.43 -3.37 14.59
C SER A 70 -0.77 -3.28 13.21
N LEU A 71 -1.25 -2.37 12.38
CA LEU A 71 -0.61 -1.94 11.13
C LEU A 71 0.66 -1.17 11.47
N ALA A 72 1.78 -1.49 10.82
CA ALA A 72 3.02 -0.74 10.97
C ALA A 72 2.97 0.55 10.15
N LEU A 73 3.47 1.65 10.73
CA LEU A 73 3.51 2.96 10.10
C LEU A 73 4.95 3.47 9.99
N VAL A 74 5.21 4.36 9.01
CA VAL A 74 6.49 5.07 8.89
C VAL A 74 6.81 5.80 10.20
N GLY A 75 7.99 5.56 10.75
CA GLY A 75 8.44 6.00 12.07
C GLY A 75 8.39 4.92 13.16
N ASP A 76 7.69 3.80 12.95
CA ASP A 76 7.77 2.63 13.83
C ASP A 76 9.15 1.95 13.64
N GLU A 77 9.55 1.10 14.59
CA GLU A 77 10.93 0.61 14.70
C GLU A 77 11.02 -0.92 14.50
N ALA A 78 12.08 -1.36 13.83
CA ALA A 78 12.60 -2.71 13.98
C ALA A 78 13.43 -2.82 15.25
N ILE A 79 13.33 -3.96 15.93
CA ILE A 79 14.20 -4.36 17.04
C ILE A 79 15.05 -5.54 16.60
N TYR A 80 16.35 -5.48 16.83
CA TYR A 80 17.31 -6.52 16.47
C TYR A 80 17.79 -7.30 17.71
N ALA A 81 18.41 -8.46 17.47
CA ALA A 81 18.87 -9.35 18.55
C ALA A 81 19.97 -8.74 19.44
N ASP A 82 20.76 -7.81 18.89
CA ASP A 82 21.78 -7.05 19.62
C ASP A 82 21.19 -5.88 20.45
N GLY A 83 19.87 -5.70 20.41
CA GLY A 83 19.16 -4.61 21.08
C GLY A 83 19.15 -3.28 20.34
N SER A 84 19.81 -3.20 19.17
CA SER A 84 19.71 -2.02 18.31
C SER A 84 18.29 -1.87 17.75
N THR A 85 17.97 -0.66 17.32
CA THR A 85 16.71 -0.36 16.63
C THR A 85 16.97 0.43 15.34
N ALA A 86 16.00 0.38 14.42
CA ALA A 86 16.01 1.20 13.22
C ALA A 86 14.58 1.57 12.83
N LYS A 87 14.35 2.83 12.51
CA LYS A 87 13.04 3.34 12.09
C LYS A 87 12.73 3.01 10.64
N ILE A 88 11.46 2.71 10.38
CA ILE A 88 10.89 2.68 9.03
C ILE A 88 10.83 4.13 8.53
N ILE A 89 11.43 4.39 7.37
CA ILE A 89 11.58 5.75 6.83
C ILE A 89 10.66 6.05 5.65
N SER A 90 10.10 5.02 5.00
CA SER A 90 9.14 5.19 3.91
C SER A 90 8.23 3.99 3.72
N GLY A 91 7.14 4.16 2.98
CA GLY A 91 6.10 3.16 2.79
C GLY A 91 5.16 3.52 1.66
N ALA A 92 3.86 3.44 1.91
CA ALA A 92 2.82 3.68 0.90
C ALA A 92 2.70 5.15 0.43
N GLY A 93 3.48 6.07 1.01
CA GLY A 93 3.32 7.49 0.80
C GLY A 93 1.90 7.96 1.12
N SER A 94 1.39 8.87 0.30
CA SER A 94 0.01 9.38 0.37
C SER A 94 -1.07 8.39 -0.05
N ALA A 95 -0.72 7.20 -0.57
CA ALA A 95 -1.73 6.21 -0.98
C ALA A 95 -2.44 5.54 0.20
N ILE A 96 -1.75 5.35 1.32
CA ILE A 96 -2.33 4.75 2.53
C ILE A 96 -1.76 5.48 3.75
N THR A 97 -2.58 6.31 4.38
CA THR A 97 -2.21 7.05 5.59
C THR A 97 -3.14 6.71 6.75
N VAL A 98 -2.56 6.54 7.94
CA VAL A 98 -3.28 6.36 9.21
C VAL A 98 -2.68 7.34 10.22
N TYR A 99 -3.53 8.16 10.85
CA TYR A 99 -3.09 9.22 11.78
C TYR A 99 -1.98 10.12 11.20
N ASN A 100 -2.15 10.56 9.95
CA ASN A 100 -1.18 11.37 9.19
C ASN A 100 0.22 10.73 9.04
N ARG A 101 0.34 9.42 9.20
CA ARG A 101 1.57 8.66 8.94
C ARG A 101 1.30 7.65 7.84
N SER A 102 2.27 7.49 6.93
CA SER A 102 2.17 6.51 5.86
C SER A 102 2.23 5.08 6.40
N ALA A 103 1.43 4.17 5.84
CA ALA A 103 1.50 2.75 6.14
C ALA A 103 2.79 2.14 5.61
N ALA A 104 3.44 1.29 6.41
CA ALA A 104 4.59 0.52 5.95
C ALA A 104 4.14 -0.62 5.03
N LEU A 105 5.01 -0.95 4.06
CA LEU A 105 4.80 -1.99 3.07
C LEU A 105 5.91 -3.06 3.21
N ILE A 106 5.66 -4.26 2.71
CA ILE A 106 6.76 -5.16 2.35
C ILE A 106 7.59 -4.47 1.25
N GLY A 107 8.88 -4.32 1.48
CA GLY A 107 9.82 -3.50 0.72
C GLY A 107 10.16 -2.16 1.38
N SER A 108 9.45 -1.75 2.44
CA SER A 108 9.71 -0.47 3.11
C SER A 108 11.15 -0.41 3.64
N PRO A 109 11.91 0.66 3.32
CA PRO A 109 13.27 0.83 3.80
C PRO A 109 13.30 1.32 5.26
N LEU A 110 14.40 0.98 5.94
CA LEU A 110 14.72 1.44 7.29
C LEU A 110 15.97 2.35 7.25
N GLU A 111 16.13 3.21 8.26
CA GLU A 111 17.22 4.20 8.33
C GLU A 111 18.63 3.60 8.33
N ASN A 112 18.77 2.35 8.78
CA ASN A 112 20.03 1.59 8.78
C ASN A 112 20.28 0.83 7.46
N GLY A 113 19.51 1.12 6.40
CA GLY A 113 19.60 0.45 5.11
C GLY A 113 19.12 -1.01 5.14
N ASP A 114 18.28 -1.37 6.11
CA ASP A 114 17.50 -2.62 6.08
C ASP A 114 16.16 -2.42 5.37
N GLU A 115 15.42 -3.50 5.17
CA GLU A 115 14.16 -3.52 4.44
C GLU A 115 13.20 -4.55 5.04
N ILE A 116 11.91 -4.21 5.11
CA ILE A 116 10.86 -5.19 5.48
C ILE A 116 10.68 -6.21 4.35
N ILE A 117 10.80 -7.50 4.63
CA ILE A 117 10.69 -8.56 3.61
C ILE A 117 9.52 -9.51 3.82
N ASP A 118 8.92 -9.52 5.01
CA ASP A 118 7.83 -10.44 5.36
C ASP A 118 6.90 -9.79 6.39
N SER A 119 5.63 -10.16 6.37
CA SER A 119 4.62 -9.69 7.31
C SER A 119 3.79 -10.87 7.81
N PRO A 120 3.45 -10.95 9.11
CA PRO A 120 2.63 -12.04 9.65
C PRO A 120 1.22 -12.08 9.07
N MET A 121 0.81 -11.02 8.36
CA MET A 121 -0.48 -10.93 7.68
C MET A 121 -0.38 -10.04 6.44
N THR A 122 -1.12 -10.40 5.41
CA THR A 122 -1.19 -9.71 4.11
C THR A 122 -2.62 -9.27 3.76
N SER A 123 -3.35 -8.74 4.74
CA SER A 123 -4.79 -8.45 4.60
C SER A 123 -5.11 -7.22 3.75
N HIS A 124 -4.19 -6.26 3.65
CA HIS A 124 -4.33 -5.06 2.85
C HIS A 124 -3.28 -5.05 1.75
N VAL A 125 -3.71 -4.69 0.54
CA VAL A 125 -2.89 -4.65 -0.67
C VAL A 125 -3.13 -3.34 -1.39
N LEU A 126 -2.05 -2.61 -1.65
CA LEU A 126 -2.05 -1.50 -2.59
C LEU A 126 -1.82 -2.06 -4.00
N HIS A 127 -2.76 -1.80 -4.90
CA HIS A 127 -2.59 -2.03 -6.33
C HIS A 127 -2.14 -0.73 -6.99
N LEU A 128 -0.86 -0.64 -7.34
CA LEU A 128 -0.33 0.49 -8.09
C LEU A 128 -0.34 0.15 -9.58
N TYR A 129 -1.29 0.72 -10.32
CA TYR A 129 -1.41 0.52 -11.77
C TYR A 129 -0.25 1.22 -12.48
N HIS A 130 0.32 0.58 -13.51
CA HIS A 130 1.55 1.08 -14.15
C HIS A 130 1.40 2.42 -14.85
N ASN A 131 0.17 2.84 -15.15
CA ASN A 131 -0.12 4.15 -15.73
C ASN A 131 -0.66 5.17 -14.72
N ALA A 132 -0.67 4.84 -13.42
CA ALA A 132 -1.07 5.76 -12.37
C ALA A 132 0.10 6.68 -11.99
N MET A 133 -0.22 7.85 -11.45
CA MET A 133 0.77 8.70 -10.79
C MET A 133 1.30 7.96 -9.56
N ILE A 134 2.63 7.97 -9.38
CA ILE A 134 3.27 7.43 -8.18
C ILE A 134 2.82 8.30 -6.99
N PRO A 135 2.34 7.72 -5.88
CA PRO A 135 1.95 8.50 -4.71
C PRO A 135 3.13 9.30 -4.17
N GLU A 136 2.85 10.51 -3.68
CA GLU A 136 3.84 11.33 -2.99
C GLU A 136 4.42 10.57 -1.80
N GLU A 137 5.74 10.64 -1.58
CA GLU A 137 6.47 9.91 -0.53
C GLU A 137 6.39 8.36 -0.61
N PHE A 138 6.02 7.80 -1.75
CA PHE A 138 5.99 6.35 -1.94
C PHE A 138 7.40 5.75 -2.02
N MET A 139 7.72 4.85 -1.09
CA MET A 139 8.91 3.99 -1.09
C MET A 139 10.24 4.73 -1.34
N THR A 140 10.34 5.95 -0.83
CA THR A 140 11.54 6.80 -0.90
C THR A 140 12.64 6.30 0.06
N SER A 141 13.88 6.18 -0.42
CA SER A 141 15.05 5.93 0.43
C SER A 141 15.81 7.25 0.69
N VAL A 142 16.25 7.49 1.93
CA VAL A 142 17.14 8.63 2.25
C VAL A 142 18.54 8.46 1.65
N TYR A 143 18.91 7.22 1.30
CA TYR A 143 20.04 6.94 0.43
C TYR A 143 19.56 7.16 -1.00
N GLY A 144 19.62 8.41 -1.44
CA GLY A 144 19.17 8.82 -2.74
C GLY A 144 19.95 8.13 -3.86
N ASP A 145 19.25 7.93 -4.97
CA ASP A 145 19.82 7.77 -6.30
C ASP A 145 20.94 8.80 -6.51
N SER A 146 22.18 8.35 -6.28
CA SER A 146 23.36 8.98 -6.84
C SER A 146 23.54 8.43 -8.24
N ASN A 147 22.64 8.79 -9.15
CA ASN A 147 22.84 8.67 -10.60
C ASN A 147 21.92 9.69 -11.31
N ASN A 148 22.25 10.97 -11.14
CA ASN A 148 22.12 11.92 -12.23
C ASN A 148 23.56 12.25 -12.65
N ASP A 149 23.99 11.63 -13.75
CA ASP A 149 24.78 12.23 -14.84
C ASP A 149 24.97 11.19 -15.97
#